data_AF-A0A3V4AJV0-F1
#
_entry.id   AF-A0A3V4AJV0-F1
#
_cell.length_a   1.000
_cell.length_b   1.000
_cell.length_c   1.000
_cell.angle_alpha   90.00
_cell.angle_beta   90.00
_cell.angle_gamma   90.00
#
_symmetry.space_group_name_H-M   'P 1'
#
loop_
_entity.id
_entity.type
_entity.pdbx_description
1 polymer ?
#
loop_
_entity_poly.entity_id
_entity_poly.type
_entity_poly.pdbx_seq_one_letter_code
_entity_poly.pdbx_strand_id
1 'polypeptide(L)'
;MTIDYQALREAAERAIPAMEHLLMLPVDDDLLTEQELKDYGVDIDALNAFKFLTGPETVLALLDERERNQQYIKCRDQENEDIALTVGKLRVELEEVKQHAEELSETKAVRNQWRPDICPITGRAFFMWIEHPTLGNVPTYGGPLDSYTIPTKDGDGEFSCERYDHDFGGWVESECLGLYLIDDREQCRVYELEERVKELDAREISLPERSSMLHRTDFHDDYQTVMAYKVSEVIDAIRAAGIRIKGGE
;
A
#
# COMPACT_ATOMS: atom_id res chain seq x y z
N MET A 1 -62.76 11.82 -5.14
CA MET A 1 -63.22 13.15 -5.59
C MET A 1 -61.98 14.02 -5.65
N THR A 2 -61.68 14.64 -6.79
CA THR A 2 -60.51 15.52 -6.91
C THR A 2 -61.00 16.93 -6.67
N ILE A 3 -60.54 17.56 -5.58
CA ILE A 3 -60.91 18.95 -5.25
C ILE A 3 -60.10 19.87 -6.16
N ASP A 4 -60.78 20.78 -6.86
CA ASP A 4 -60.12 21.85 -7.58
C ASP A 4 -59.74 22.97 -6.59
N TYR A 5 -58.52 22.89 -6.07
CA TYR A 5 -57.98 23.84 -5.11
C TYR A 5 -57.93 25.27 -5.65
N GLN A 6 -57.71 25.44 -6.96
CA GLN A 6 -57.60 26.77 -7.56
C GLN A 6 -58.98 27.41 -7.69
N ALA A 7 -59.97 26.69 -8.22
CA ALA A 7 -61.34 27.17 -8.32
C ALA A 7 -61.95 27.46 -6.94
N LEU A 8 -61.67 26.60 -5.96
CA LEU A 8 -62.12 26.80 -4.57
C LEU A 8 -61.49 28.06 -3.95
N ARG A 9 -60.19 28.27 -4.17
CA ARG A 9 -59.48 29.45 -3.67
C ARG A 9 -60.00 30.74 -4.30
N GLU A 10 -60.16 30.78 -5.61
CA GLU A 10 -60.67 31.96 -6.32
C GLU A 10 -62.12 32.29 -5.93
N ALA A 11 -62.96 31.28 -5.72
CA ALA A 11 -64.32 31.49 -5.23
C ALA A 11 -64.33 32.01 -3.78
N ALA A 12 -63.47 31.48 -2.91
CA ALA A 12 -63.32 31.95 -1.54
C ALA A 12 -62.82 33.41 -1.48
N GLU A 13 -61.77 33.75 -2.24
CA GLU A 13 -61.19 35.10 -2.29
C GLU A 13 -62.20 36.14 -2.77
N ARG A 14 -63.10 35.79 -3.71
CA ARG A 14 -64.19 36.67 -4.16
C ARG A 14 -65.38 36.73 -3.17
N ALA A 15 -65.66 35.63 -2.47
CA ALA A 15 -66.77 35.57 -1.51
C ALA A 15 -66.48 36.30 -0.20
N ILE A 16 -65.22 36.40 0.23
CA ILE A 16 -64.81 37.12 1.47
C ILE A 16 -65.35 38.57 1.50
N PRO A 17 -65.03 39.46 0.54
CA PRO A 17 -65.55 40.83 0.58
C PRO A 17 -67.07 40.86 0.45
N ALA A 18 -67.68 39.98 -0.35
CA ALA A 18 -69.13 39.91 -0.48
C ALA A 18 -69.82 39.54 0.85
N MET A 19 -69.22 38.66 1.65
CA MET A 19 -69.69 38.33 3.01
C MET A 19 -69.52 39.51 3.97
N GLU A 20 -68.39 40.21 3.91
CA GLU A 20 -68.12 41.39 4.74
C GLU A 20 -69.11 42.52 4.45
N HIS A 21 -69.42 42.78 3.17
CA HIS A 21 -70.42 43.76 2.76
C HIS A 21 -71.82 43.38 3.25
N LEU A 22 -72.19 42.10 3.16
CA LEU A 22 -73.49 41.59 3.66
C LEU A 22 -73.63 41.78 5.18
N LEU A 23 -72.55 41.56 5.93
CA LEU A 23 -72.49 41.77 7.39
C LEU A 23 -72.62 43.25 7.80
N MET A 24 -72.28 44.19 6.91
CA MET A 24 -72.31 45.63 7.17
C MET A 24 -73.66 46.28 6.82
N LEU A 25 -74.61 45.52 6.28
CA LEU A 25 -75.95 46.01 5.96
C LEU A 25 -76.75 46.29 7.25
N PRO A 26 -77.59 47.36 7.28
CA PRO A 26 -78.50 47.59 8.38
C PRO A 26 -79.44 46.38 8.53
N VAL A 27 -79.48 45.81 9.73
CA VAL A 27 -80.34 44.65 10.07
C VAL A 27 -81.76 45.15 10.31
N ASP A 28 -82.41 45.64 9.27
CA ASP A 28 -83.86 45.85 9.30
C ASP A 28 -84.55 44.51 8.94
N ASP A 29 -85.66 44.19 9.61
CA ASP A 29 -86.39 42.90 9.50
C ASP A 29 -87.05 42.66 8.12
N ASP A 30 -86.85 43.56 7.16
CA ASP A 30 -87.39 43.44 5.80
C ASP A 30 -86.50 42.54 4.95
N LEU A 31 -87.10 41.51 4.34
CA LEU A 31 -86.41 40.61 3.43
C LEU A 31 -85.89 41.37 2.20
N LEU A 32 -84.60 41.68 2.17
CA LEU A 32 -83.93 42.25 1.00
C LEU A 32 -83.94 41.26 -0.17
N THR A 33 -84.32 41.72 -1.34
CA THR A 33 -84.24 40.97 -2.60
C THR A 33 -82.81 40.89 -3.11
N GLU A 34 -82.51 39.91 -3.99
CA GLU A 34 -81.19 39.81 -4.63
C GLU A 34 -80.82 41.07 -5.43
N GLN A 35 -81.82 41.78 -5.97
CA GLN A 35 -81.57 43.03 -6.70
C GLN A 35 -81.15 44.15 -5.75
N GLU A 36 -81.79 44.27 -4.59
CA GLU A 36 -81.43 45.26 -3.57
C GLU A 36 -80.03 44.99 -2.99
N LEU A 37 -79.70 43.72 -2.72
CA LEU A 37 -78.37 43.32 -2.27
C LEU A 37 -77.27 43.66 -3.32
N LYS A 38 -77.56 43.49 -4.62
CA LYS A 38 -76.66 43.92 -5.70
C LYS A 38 -76.52 45.46 -5.74
N ASP A 39 -77.60 46.19 -5.49
CA ASP A 39 -77.60 47.65 -5.45
C ASP A 39 -76.82 48.20 -4.24
N TYR A 40 -76.75 47.44 -3.13
CA TYR A 40 -75.84 47.70 -1.99
C TYR A 40 -74.37 47.27 -2.24
N GLY A 41 -74.06 46.74 -3.42
CA GLY A 41 -72.70 46.34 -3.82
C GLY A 41 -72.27 44.95 -3.34
N VAL A 42 -73.21 44.10 -2.91
CA VAL A 42 -72.91 42.71 -2.55
C VAL A 42 -72.79 41.86 -3.82
N ASP A 43 -71.64 41.19 -4.00
CA ASP A 43 -71.43 40.23 -5.08
C ASP A 43 -72.08 38.88 -4.74
N ILE A 44 -73.38 38.77 -5.00
CA ILE A 44 -74.18 37.56 -4.76
C ILE A 44 -73.70 36.39 -5.64
N ASP A 45 -73.18 36.68 -6.83
CA ASP A 45 -72.71 35.65 -7.76
C ASP A 45 -71.42 34.99 -7.23
N ALA A 46 -70.54 35.75 -6.57
CA ALA A 46 -69.41 35.21 -5.83
C ALA A 46 -69.83 34.34 -4.62
N LEU A 47 -70.83 34.78 -3.84
CA LEU A 47 -71.35 34.01 -2.71
C LEU A 47 -71.96 32.67 -3.14
N ASN A 48 -72.76 32.68 -4.21
CA ASN A 48 -73.37 31.48 -4.77
C ASN A 48 -72.33 30.53 -5.37
N ALA A 49 -71.31 31.05 -6.06
CA ALA A 49 -70.21 30.25 -6.60
C ALA A 49 -69.44 29.54 -5.49
N PHE A 50 -69.11 30.25 -4.41
CA PHE A 50 -68.44 29.65 -3.24
C PHE A 50 -69.32 28.58 -2.58
N LYS A 51 -70.59 28.89 -2.30
CA LYS A 51 -71.56 27.96 -1.68
C LYS A 51 -71.70 26.65 -2.47
N PHE A 52 -71.67 26.72 -3.81
CA PHE A 52 -71.74 25.53 -4.66
C PHE A 52 -70.46 24.68 -4.58
N LEU A 53 -69.29 25.32 -4.52
CA LEU A 53 -68.00 24.63 -4.44
C LEU A 53 -67.71 24.08 -3.05
N THR A 54 -68.20 24.72 -1.99
CA THR A 54 -68.05 24.30 -0.58
C THR A 54 -69.21 23.43 -0.09
N GLY A 55 -69.61 22.43 -0.87
CA GLY A 55 -70.54 21.41 -0.39
C GLY A 55 -69.96 20.62 0.80
N PRO A 56 -70.81 19.98 1.62
CA PRO A 56 -70.35 19.11 2.73
C PRO A 56 -69.33 18.06 2.29
N GLU A 57 -69.48 17.52 1.07
CA GLU A 57 -68.55 16.54 0.48
C GLU A 57 -67.16 17.14 0.22
N THR A 58 -67.10 18.38 -0.30
CA THR A 58 -65.83 19.10 -0.50
C THR A 58 -65.15 19.37 0.84
N VAL A 59 -65.92 19.81 1.85
CA VAL A 59 -65.37 20.12 3.17
C VAL A 59 -64.84 18.87 3.86
N LEU A 60 -65.56 17.76 3.80
CA LEU A 60 -65.09 16.47 4.35
C LEU A 60 -63.82 16.00 3.64
N ALA A 61 -63.78 16.05 2.31
CA ALA A 61 -62.59 15.65 1.55
C ALA A 61 -61.36 16.52 1.89
N LEU A 62 -61.52 17.82 2.12
CA LEU A 62 -60.44 18.71 2.59
C LEU A 62 -59.97 18.35 4.00
N LEU A 63 -60.88 17.98 4.91
CA LEU A 63 -60.53 17.58 6.27
C LEU A 63 -59.78 16.25 6.27
N ASP A 64 -60.25 15.26 5.52
CA ASP A 64 -59.60 13.96 5.37
C ASP A 64 -58.21 14.07 4.72
N GLU A 65 -58.04 14.96 3.74
CA GLU A 65 -56.73 15.23 3.16
C GLU A 65 -55.81 15.95 4.14
N ARG A 66 -56.32 16.94 4.89
CA ARG A 66 -55.55 17.62 5.93
C ARG A 66 -55.07 16.66 7.01
N GLU A 67 -55.93 15.74 7.46
CA GLU A 67 -55.57 14.75 8.47
C GLU A 67 -54.47 13.80 7.95
N ARG A 68 -54.63 13.27 6.72
CA ARG A 68 -53.59 12.44 6.08
C ARG A 68 -52.27 13.19 5.94
N ASN A 69 -52.29 14.45 5.54
CA ASN A 69 -51.08 15.27 5.40
C ASN A 69 -50.42 15.52 6.76
N GLN A 70 -51.18 15.74 7.82
CA GLN A 70 -50.64 15.87 9.18
C GLN A 70 -49.99 14.56 9.67
N GLN A 71 -50.62 13.42 9.40
CA GLN A 71 -50.05 12.11 9.73
C GLN A 71 -48.74 11.87 8.95
N TYR A 72 -48.72 12.19 7.66
CA TYR A 72 -47.52 12.08 6.82
C TYR A 72 -46.36 12.92 7.36
N ILE A 73 -46.61 14.18 7.75
CA ILE A 73 -45.59 15.05 8.34
C ILE A 73 -45.03 14.45 9.62
N LYS A 74 -45.89 13.95 10.53
CA LYS A 74 -45.44 13.28 11.77
C LYS A 74 -44.56 12.07 11.50
N CYS A 75 -44.96 11.21 10.55
CA CYS A 75 -44.15 10.04 10.18
C CYS A 75 -42.80 10.44 9.58
N ARG A 76 -42.76 11.49 8.74
CA ARG A 76 -41.53 12.03 8.15
C ARG A 76 -40.61 12.65 9.18
N ASP A 77 -41.15 13.36 10.15
CA ASP A 77 -40.36 13.95 11.24
C ASP A 77 -39.73 12.84 12.10
N GLN A 78 -40.48 11.78 12.40
CA GLN A 78 -39.94 10.62 13.11
C GLN A 78 -38.84 9.91 12.32
N GLU A 79 -39.06 9.67 11.02
CA GLU A 79 -38.05 9.07 10.13
C GLU A 79 -36.77 9.93 10.09
N ASN A 80 -36.90 11.25 10.00
CA ASN A 80 -35.75 12.16 9.99
C ASN A 80 -34.99 12.14 11.31
N GLU A 81 -35.69 12.01 12.45
CA GLU A 81 -35.06 11.85 13.76
C GLU A 81 -34.26 10.54 13.84
N ASP A 82 -34.84 9.43 13.39
CA ASP A 82 -34.17 8.13 13.36
C ASP A 82 -32.93 8.14 12.46
N ILE A 83 -33.01 8.81 11.31
CA ILE A 83 -31.87 9.04 10.42
C ILE A 83 -30.80 9.88 11.11
N ALA A 84 -31.17 10.97 11.79
CA ALA A 84 -30.22 11.82 12.50
C ALA A 84 -29.47 11.06 13.60
N LEU A 85 -30.18 10.22 14.36
CA LEU A 85 -29.57 9.35 15.38
C LEU A 85 -28.61 8.32 14.75
N THR A 86 -29.00 7.70 13.65
CA THR A 86 -28.18 6.71 12.95
C THR A 86 -26.92 7.34 12.36
N VAL A 87 -27.05 8.49 11.68
CA VAL A 87 -25.91 9.25 11.16
C VAL A 87 -24.99 9.72 12.29
N GLY A 88 -25.56 10.11 13.44
CA GLY A 88 -24.80 10.44 14.64
C GLY A 88 -23.92 9.27 15.12
N LYS A 89 -24.48 8.07 15.24
CA LYS A 89 -23.73 6.85 15.62
C LYS A 89 -22.63 6.51 14.63
N LEU A 90 -22.95 6.49 13.33
CA LEU A 90 -21.97 6.19 12.28
C LEU A 90 -20.81 7.19 12.25
N ARG A 91 -21.05 8.46 12.57
CA ARG A 91 -19.97 9.46 12.67
C ARG A 91 -19.01 9.17 13.81
N VAL A 92 -19.53 8.74 14.96
CA VAL A 92 -18.70 8.35 16.12
C VAL A 92 -17.88 7.11 15.78
N GLU A 93 -18.53 6.06 15.27
CA GLU A 93 -17.84 4.82 14.86
C GLU A 93 -16.77 5.08 13.80
N LEU A 94 -17.05 5.94 12.83
CA LEU A 94 -16.07 6.33 11.80
C LEU A 94 -14.85 7.03 12.42
N GLU A 95 -15.04 7.87 13.42
CA GLU A 95 -13.96 8.57 14.09
C GLU A 95 -13.11 7.61 14.94
N GLU A 96 -13.75 6.68 15.65
CA GLU A 96 -13.06 5.60 16.38
C GLU A 96 -12.21 4.72 15.44
N VAL A 97 -12.77 4.33 14.29
CA VAL A 97 -12.04 3.54 13.28
C VAL A 97 -10.84 4.32 12.72
N LYS A 98 -10.97 5.63 12.50
CA LYS A 98 -9.86 6.47 12.05
C LYS A 98 -8.74 6.55 13.09
N GLN A 99 -9.09 6.80 14.36
CA GLN A 99 -8.11 6.84 15.44
C GLN A 99 -7.37 5.50 15.58
N HIS A 100 -8.09 4.38 15.56
CA HIS A 100 -7.45 3.06 15.58
C HIS A 100 -6.58 2.78 14.36
N ALA A 101 -6.96 3.26 13.16
CA ALA A 101 -6.12 3.14 11.98
C ALA A 101 -4.83 3.96 12.10
N GLU A 102 -4.90 5.16 12.68
CA GLU A 102 -3.75 6.02 12.96
C GLU A 102 -2.83 5.38 14.00
N GLU A 103 -3.35 4.90 15.13
CA GLU A 103 -2.60 4.14 16.14
C GLU A 103 -1.94 2.88 15.54
N LEU A 104 -2.65 2.14 14.68
CA LEU A 104 -2.10 0.99 13.98
C LEU A 104 -0.98 1.39 13.00
N SER A 105 -1.07 2.56 12.39
CA SER A 105 -0.02 3.09 11.51
C SER A 105 1.22 3.51 12.30
N GLU A 106 1.06 4.17 13.43
CA GLU A 106 2.14 4.56 14.34
C GLU A 106 2.83 3.32 14.94
N THR A 107 2.06 2.34 15.41
CA THR A 107 2.61 1.09 15.94
C THR A 107 3.31 0.27 14.86
N LYS A 108 2.86 0.28 13.60
CA LYS A 108 3.59 -0.31 12.48
C LYS A 108 4.89 0.44 12.18
N ALA A 109 4.89 1.77 12.22
CA ALA A 109 6.10 2.57 12.06
C ALA A 109 7.14 2.24 13.15
N VAL A 110 6.70 2.08 14.41
CA VAL A 110 7.56 1.65 15.52
C VAL A 110 7.98 0.19 15.39
N ARG A 111 7.09 -0.71 14.97
CA ARG A 111 7.38 -2.15 14.80
C ARG A 111 8.33 -2.43 13.64
N ASN A 112 8.41 -1.56 12.64
CA ASN A 112 9.33 -1.67 11.52
C ASN A 112 10.74 -1.14 11.83
N GLN A 113 11.04 -0.72 13.06
CA GLN A 113 12.42 -0.45 13.52
C GLN A 113 13.21 -1.75 13.79
N TRP A 114 13.11 -2.72 12.88
CA TRP A 114 14.02 -3.86 12.89
C TRP A 114 15.42 -3.34 12.60
N ARG A 115 16.31 -3.48 13.59
CA ARG A 115 17.73 -3.18 13.47
C ARG A 115 18.50 -4.24 14.27
N PRO A 116 19.38 -5.02 13.64
CA PRO A 116 20.39 -5.76 14.41
C PRO A 116 21.40 -4.78 15.02
N ASP A 117 22.01 -5.14 16.17
CA ASP A 117 23.05 -4.33 16.81
C ASP A 117 24.33 -4.26 15.95
N ILE A 118 24.56 -5.31 15.15
CA ILE A 118 25.69 -5.45 14.23
C ILE A 118 25.13 -5.74 12.83
N CYS A 119 25.64 -5.05 11.81
CA CYS A 119 25.26 -5.29 10.43
C CYS A 119 25.60 -6.75 10.04
N PRO A 120 24.63 -7.54 9.54
CA PRO A 120 24.85 -8.95 9.26
C PRO A 120 25.81 -9.22 8.10
N ILE A 121 26.04 -8.23 7.23
CA ILE A 121 26.89 -8.38 6.04
C ILE A 121 28.27 -7.77 6.29
N THR A 122 28.35 -6.55 6.83
CA THR A 122 29.63 -5.84 7.01
C THR A 122 30.23 -5.99 8.40
N GLY A 123 29.49 -6.47 9.40
CA GLY A 123 29.94 -6.53 10.79
C GLY A 123 30.06 -5.18 11.50
N ARG A 124 29.65 -4.07 10.85
CA ARG A 124 29.68 -2.73 11.43
C ARG A 124 28.63 -2.60 12.54
N ALA A 125 28.93 -1.86 13.62
CA ALA A 125 27.98 -1.64 14.70
C ALA A 125 26.90 -0.62 14.29
N PHE A 126 25.69 -0.79 14.82
CA PHE A 126 24.63 0.20 14.70
C PHE A 126 25.10 1.53 15.29
N PHE A 127 24.89 2.61 14.54
CA PHE A 127 25.25 3.95 14.96
C PHE A 127 24.01 4.80 15.27
N MET A 128 23.17 5.05 14.27
CA MET A 128 21.93 5.83 14.46
C MET A 128 20.91 5.62 13.34
N TRP A 129 19.72 6.17 13.54
CA TRP A 129 18.70 6.28 12.50
C TRP A 129 18.91 7.56 11.70
N ILE A 130 18.88 7.48 10.37
CA ILE A 130 19.04 8.62 9.46
C ILE A 130 17.90 8.60 8.43
N GLU A 131 17.33 9.77 8.14
CA GLU A 131 16.29 9.91 7.12
C GLU A 131 16.90 9.78 5.70
N HIS A 132 16.46 8.77 4.98
CA HIS A 132 16.82 8.48 3.60
C HIS A 132 15.77 9.04 2.63
N PRO A 133 16.17 9.72 1.53
CA PRO A 133 15.23 10.31 0.58
C PRO A 133 14.24 9.31 -0.03
N THR A 134 14.65 8.05 -0.23
CA THR A 134 13.82 7.01 -0.87
C THR A 134 13.32 5.93 0.08
N LEU A 135 14.02 5.70 1.19
CA LEU A 135 13.75 4.57 2.10
C LEU A 135 13.10 5.02 3.42
N GLY A 136 12.94 6.33 3.63
CA GLY A 136 12.49 6.89 4.89
C GLY A 136 13.54 6.73 5.98
N ASN A 137 13.12 6.59 7.23
CA ASN A 137 14.05 6.49 8.35
C ASN A 137 14.70 5.09 8.38
N VAL A 138 16.02 5.01 8.13
CA VAL A 138 16.77 3.75 8.03
C VAL A 138 17.79 3.59 9.14
N PRO A 139 18.04 2.35 9.62
CA PRO A 139 19.12 2.12 10.58
C PRO A 139 20.45 2.15 9.84
N THR A 140 21.41 2.90 10.37
CA THR A 140 22.74 3.04 9.78
C THR A 140 23.82 2.48 10.71
N TYR A 141 24.89 1.98 10.09
CA TYR A 141 25.95 1.21 10.71
C TYR A 141 27.31 1.80 10.36
N GLY A 142 28.23 1.87 11.33
CA GLY A 142 29.54 2.49 11.12
C GLY A 142 29.97 3.31 12.33
N GLY A 143 30.24 4.60 12.10
CA GLY A 143 30.71 5.50 13.15
C GLY A 143 30.48 6.98 12.81
N PRO A 144 31.14 7.89 13.56
CA PRO A 144 30.87 9.33 13.50
C PRO A 144 31.36 10.04 12.23
N LEU A 145 32.21 9.39 11.43
CA LEU A 145 32.67 9.93 10.15
C LEU A 145 31.72 9.52 9.03
N ASP A 146 31.46 8.22 8.94
CA ASP A 146 30.61 7.64 7.91
C ASP A 146 29.66 6.61 8.50
N SER A 147 28.42 6.64 8.04
CA SER A 147 27.38 5.68 8.39
C SER A 147 26.77 5.09 7.13
N TYR A 148 26.42 3.81 7.19
CA TYR A 148 26.06 3.05 6.00
C TYR A 148 24.76 2.28 6.21
N THR A 149 23.96 2.14 5.17
CA THR A 149 22.78 1.26 5.21
C THR A 149 23.20 -0.21 5.28
N ILE A 150 22.28 -1.09 5.68
CA ILE A 150 22.49 -2.53 5.54
C ILE A 150 22.61 -2.83 4.04
N PRO A 151 23.68 -3.52 3.59
CA PRO A 151 23.87 -3.76 2.18
C PRO A 151 22.72 -4.54 1.56
N THR A 152 22.36 -4.16 0.34
CA THR A 152 21.36 -4.84 -0.48
C THR A 152 22.02 -5.53 -1.66
N LYS A 153 21.48 -6.68 -2.03
CA LYS A 153 21.93 -7.44 -3.20
C LYS A 153 21.33 -6.81 -4.46
N ASP A 154 22.17 -6.54 -5.46
CA ASP A 154 21.72 -6.06 -6.76
C ASP A 154 21.33 -7.22 -7.71
N GLY A 155 21.00 -6.88 -8.96
CA GLY A 155 20.60 -7.85 -9.98
C GLY A 155 21.71 -8.81 -10.42
N ASP A 156 22.98 -8.40 -10.29
CA ASP A 156 24.17 -9.19 -10.64
C ASP A 156 24.67 -10.03 -9.46
N GLY A 157 24.10 -9.78 -8.28
CA GLY A 157 24.32 -10.54 -7.06
C GLY A 157 25.43 -10.01 -6.17
N GLU A 158 25.88 -8.78 -6.45
CA GLU A 158 26.84 -8.02 -5.65
C GLU A 158 26.11 -7.24 -4.55
N PHE A 159 26.77 -7.08 -3.41
CA PHE A 159 26.22 -6.26 -2.33
C PHE A 159 26.73 -4.82 -2.41
N SER A 160 25.79 -3.90 -2.34
CA SER A 160 26.04 -2.45 -2.29
C SER A 160 25.35 -1.83 -1.09
N CYS A 161 25.92 -0.75 -0.56
CA CYS A 161 25.32 0.04 0.51
C CYS A 161 25.45 1.54 0.25
N GLU A 162 24.49 2.30 0.77
CA GLU A 162 24.47 3.76 0.66
C GLU A 162 25.21 4.36 1.86
N ARG A 163 26.10 5.33 1.59
CA ARG A 163 26.91 6.02 2.60
C ARG A 163 26.27 7.37 2.94
N TYR A 164 26.20 7.67 4.23
CA TYR A 164 25.95 8.98 4.75
C TYR A 164 27.25 9.55 5.30
N ASP A 165 27.69 10.66 4.71
CA ASP A 165 28.88 11.38 5.09
C ASP A 165 28.49 12.44 6.13
N HIS A 166 29.00 12.30 7.35
CA HIS A 166 28.64 13.20 8.46
C HIS A 166 29.37 14.54 8.40
N ASP A 167 30.53 14.61 7.72
CA ASP A 167 31.26 15.85 7.53
C ASP A 167 30.56 16.72 6.48
N PHE A 168 30.01 16.10 5.43
CA PHE A 168 29.19 16.76 4.42
C PHE A 168 27.73 16.98 4.87
N GLY A 169 27.20 16.08 5.71
CA GLY A 169 25.81 16.09 6.17
C GLY A 169 24.81 15.56 5.14
N GLY A 170 25.20 14.56 4.34
CA GLY A 170 24.36 14.08 3.26
C GLY A 170 24.68 12.66 2.78
N TRP A 171 23.71 12.09 2.04
CA TRP A 171 23.86 10.82 1.35
C TRP A 171 24.73 10.97 0.11
N VAL A 172 25.66 10.03 -0.08
CA VAL A 172 26.62 9.99 -1.18
C VAL A 172 26.43 8.73 -2.00
N GLU A 173 27.02 8.69 -3.19
CA GLU A 173 26.89 7.54 -4.10
C GLU A 173 27.20 6.20 -3.42
N SER A 174 26.46 5.18 -3.82
CA SER A 174 26.54 3.84 -3.27
C SER A 174 27.95 3.27 -3.38
N GLU A 175 28.45 2.71 -2.28
CA GLU A 175 29.70 1.98 -2.27
C GLU A 175 29.44 0.49 -2.55
N CYS A 176 30.20 -0.05 -3.49
CA CYS A 176 30.18 -1.46 -3.84
C CYS A 176 31.17 -2.23 -2.96
N LEU A 177 30.73 -3.30 -2.30
CA LEU A 177 31.52 -3.99 -1.28
C LEU A 177 32.41 -5.10 -1.85
N GLY A 178 32.24 -5.50 -3.12
CA GLY A 178 32.97 -6.64 -3.70
C GLY A 178 32.65 -7.98 -3.04
N LEU A 179 31.52 -8.06 -2.30
CA LEU A 179 31.05 -9.28 -1.67
C LEU A 179 30.00 -9.94 -2.54
N TYR A 180 30.13 -11.27 -2.72
CA TYR A 180 29.19 -12.11 -3.45
C TYR A 180 28.74 -13.28 -2.58
N LEU A 181 27.50 -13.72 -2.75
CA LEU A 181 27.06 -14.99 -2.15
C LEU A 181 27.73 -16.14 -2.87
N ILE A 182 28.58 -16.88 -2.15
CA ILE A 182 29.07 -18.18 -2.58
C ILE A 182 28.01 -19.21 -2.16
N ASP A 183 27.49 -19.98 -3.10
CA ASP A 183 26.58 -21.07 -2.73
C ASP A 183 27.35 -22.24 -2.08
N ASP A 184 26.66 -23.02 -1.23
CA ASP A 184 27.28 -24.14 -0.51
C ASP A 184 27.94 -25.16 -1.45
N ARG A 185 27.48 -25.26 -2.70
CA ARG A 185 28.01 -26.18 -3.69
C ARG A 185 29.36 -25.70 -4.21
N GLU A 186 29.51 -24.42 -4.53
CA GLU A 186 30.78 -23.83 -4.92
C GLU A 186 31.78 -23.90 -3.76
N GLN A 187 31.33 -23.70 -2.53
CA GLN A 187 32.20 -23.86 -1.36
C GLN A 187 32.69 -25.31 -1.18
N CYS A 188 31.81 -26.31 -1.34
CA CYS A 188 32.21 -27.73 -1.37
C CYS A 188 33.21 -28.03 -2.49
N ARG A 189 32.98 -27.49 -3.70
CA ARG A 189 33.90 -27.68 -4.83
C ARG A 189 35.28 -27.09 -4.56
N VAL A 190 35.36 -25.91 -3.95
CA VAL A 190 36.63 -25.29 -3.58
C VAL A 190 37.36 -26.15 -2.55
N TYR A 191 36.67 -26.64 -1.53
CA TYR A 191 37.28 -27.54 -0.54
C TYR A 191 37.80 -28.84 -1.16
N GLU A 192 37.02 -29.49 -2.02
CA GLU A 192 37.46 -30.70 -2.75
C GLU A 192 38.69 -30.43 -3.62
N LEU A 193 38.74 -29.28 -4.29
CA LEU A 193 39.87 -28.87 -5.11
C LEU A 193 41.12 -28.58 -4.26
N GLU A 194 40.98 -27.88 -3.15
CA GLU A 194 42.07 -27.61 -2.21
C GLU A 194 42.66 -28.90 -1.63
N GLU A 195 41.80 -29.86 -1.29
CA GLU A 195 42.24 -31.19 -0.83
C GLU A 195 43.00 -31.93 -1.93
N ARG A 196 42.47 -31.93 -3.17
CA ARG A 196 43.16 -32.54 -4.31
C ARG A 196 44.50 -31.86 -4.61
N VAL A 197 44.60 -30.54 -4.47
CA VAL A 197 45.86 -29.81 -4.64
C VAL A 197 46.87 -30.23 -3.58
N LYS A 198 46.48 -30.30 -2.30
CA LYS A 198 47.37 -30.79 -1.22
C LYS A 198 47.82 -32.23 -1.46
N GLU A 199 46.92 -33.08 -1.92
CA GLU A 199 47.22 -34.47 -2.27
C GLU A 199 48.25 -34.56 -3.39
N LEU A 200 48.09 -33.76 -4.44
CA LEU A 200 49.03 -33.68 -5.56
C LEU A 200 50.38 -33.07 -5.17
N ASP A 201 50.40 -32.03 -4.34
CA ASP A 201 51.63 -31.37 -3.87
C ASP A 201 52.46 -32.28 -2.94
N ALA A 202 51.82 -33.21 -2.23
CA ALA A 202 52.48 -34.20 -1.39
C ALA A 202 53.01 -35.43 -2.15
N ARG A 203 52.65 -35.61 -3.43
CA ARG A 203 53.15 -36.74 -4.24
C ARG A 203 54.60 -36.52 -4.63
N GLU A 204 55.48 -37.40 -4.15
CA GLU A 204 56.88 -37.45 -4.54
C GLU A 204 57.12 -38.58 -5.55
N ILE A 205 57.93 -38.31 -6.59
CA ILE A 205 58.35 -39.34 -7.55
C ILE A 205 59.67 -39.95 -7.06
N SER A 206 59.64 -41.23 -6.73
CA SER A 206 60.86 -42.00 -6.48
C SER A 206 61.54 -42.35 -7.81
N LEU A 207 62.71 -41.74 -8.06
CA LEU A 207 63.51 -42.05 -9.24
C LEU A 207 64.18 -43.43 -9.10
N PRO A 208 64.33 -44.20 -10.21
CA PRO A 208 65.01 -45.49 -10.20
C PRO A 208 66.51 -45.34 -9.88
N GLU A 209 67.19 -46.44 -9.55
CA GLU A 209 68.63 -46.41 -9.33
C GLU A 209 69.38 -45.98 -10.60
N ARG A 210 70.41 -45.15 -10.44
CA ARG A 210 71.27 -44.77 -11.57
C ARG A 210 72.09 -45.97 -11.99
N SER A 211 72.21 -46.17 -13.30
CA SER A 211 73.07 -47.21 -13.90
C SER A 211 74.24 -46.57 -14.63
N SER A 212 75.38 -47.27 -14.67
CA SER A 212 76.57 -46.81 -15.40
C SER A 212 76.26 -46.72 -16.91
N MET A 213 76.63 -45.61 -17.55
CA MET A 213 76.47 -45.44 -18.99
C MET A 213 77.50 -46.27 -19.77
N LEU A 214 77.24 -47.57 -19.92
CA LEU A 214 78.03 -48.43 -20.79
C LEU A 214 77.10 -49.14 -21.78
N HIS A 215 77.23 -48.78 -23.07
CA HIS A 215 77.32 -49.66 -24.24
C HIS A 215 77.29 -48.84 -25.54
N ARG A 216 78.43 -48.23 -25.90
CA ARG A 216 78.81 -47.97 -27.29
C ARG A 216 80.34 -48.02 -27.39
N THR A 217 80.83 -48.72 -28.40
CA THR A 217 82.24 -49.12 -28.61
C THR A 217 83.21 -47.98 -28.93
N ASP A 218 82.75 -46.74 -28.87
CA ASP A 218 83.39 -45.57 -29.46
C ASP A 218 83.54 -44.39 -28.47
N PHE A 219 83.33 -44.60 -27.16
CA PHE A 219 83.58 -43.58 -26.13
C PHE A 219 84.83 -43.89 -25.27
N HIS A 220 85.65 -42.86 -25.05
CA HIS A 220 86.88 -42.92 -24.24
C HIS A 220 86.60 -43.08 -22.72
N ASP A 221 87.59 -43.65 -22.01
CA ASP A 221 87.59 -44.09 -20.60
C ASP A 221 87.03 -43.07 -19.59
N ASP A 222 87.09 -41.77 -19.90
CA ASP A 222 86.67 -40.67 -19.03
C ASP A 222 85.17 -40.67 -18.67
N TYR A 223 84.33 -41.43 -19.39
CA TYR A 223 82.88 -41.49 -19.19
C TYR A 223 82.38 -42.73 -18.42
N GLN A 224 83.25 -43.68 -18.07
CA GLN A 224 82.85 -44.94 -17.39
C GLN A 224 82.24 -44.74 -15.99
N THR A 225 82.46 -43.58 -15.38
CA THR A 225 81.97 -43.25 -14.02
C THR A 225 80.68 -42.42 -14.00
N VAL A 226 80.15 -42.02 -15.17
CA VAL A 226 78.95 -41.19 -15.23
C VAL A 226 77.70 -42.06 -15.07
N MET A 227 77.06 -41.95 -13.91
CA MET A 227 75.84 -42.65 -13.56
C MET A 227 74.61 -41.91 -14.10
N ALA A 228 73.79 -42.55 -14.93
CA ALA A 228 72.59 -41.97 -15.52
C ALA A 228 71.35 -42.82 -15.25
N TYR A 229 70.17 -42.17 -15.28
CA TYR A 229 68.90 -42.87 -15.21
C TYR A 229 68.53 -43.42 -16.59
N LYS A 230 67.96 -44.63 -16.63
CA LYS A 230 67.36 -45.15 -17.86
C LYS A 230 66.05 -44.43 -18.14
N VAL A 231 65.94 -43.89 -19.34
CA VAL A 231 64.80 -43.06 -19.75
C VAL A 231 63.46 -43.82 -19.61
N SER A 232 63.42 -45.09 -19.98
CA SER A 232 62.20 -45.91 -19.85
C SER A 232 61.74 -46.06 -18.40
N GLU A 233 62.66 -46.35 -17.48
CA GLU A 233 62.35 -46.57 -16.06
C GLU A 233 61.93 -45.25 -15.37
N VAL A 234 62.49 -44.11 -15.80
CA VAL A 234 62.06 -42.79 -15.33
C VAL A 234 60.67 -42.45 -15.86
N ILE A 235 60.37 -42.73 -17.13
CA ILE A 235 59.03 -42.53 -17.71
C ILE A 235 58.00 -43.39 -16.97
N ASP A 236 58.34 -44.65 -16.66
CA ASP A 236 57.47 -45.54 -15.90
C ASP A 236 57.21 -45.04 -14.48
N ALA A 237 58.25 -44.53 -13.79
CA ALA A 237 58.10 -43.92 -12.46
C ALA A 237 57.19 -42.67 -12.49
N ILE A 238 57.34 -41.81 -13.50
CA ILE A 238 56.50 -40.61 -13.67
C ILE A 238 55.05 -40.99 -14.00
N ARG A 239 54.84 -41.98 -14.88
CA ARG A 239 53.49 -42.50 -15.20
C ARG A 239 52.84 -43.17 -14.00
N ALA A 240 53.60 -43.93 -13.20
CA ALA A 240 53.12 -44.55 -11.96
C ALA A 240 52.66 -43.50 -10.92
N ALA A 241 53.28 -42.32 -10.90
CA ALA A 241 52.82 -41.18 -10.11
C ALA A 241 51.57 -40.46 -10.68
N GLY A 242 51.04 -40.94 -11.82
CA GLY A 242 49.84 -40.41 -12.46
C GLY A 242 50.08 -39.18 -13.35
N ILE A 243 51.34 -38.86 -13.68
CA ILE A 243 51.71 -37.69 -14.48
C ILE A 243 51.83 -38.10 -15.96
N ARG A 244 51.09 -37.41 -16.83
CA ARG A 244 51.14 -37.62 -18.28
C ARG A 244 52.27 -36.81 -18.91
N ILE A 245 53.16 -37.48 -19.63
CA ILE A 245 54.26 -36.85 -20.39
C ILE A 245 53.83 -36.70 -21.84
N LYS A 246 53.98 -35.51 -22.43
CA LYS A 246 53.64 -35.24 -23.84
C LYS A 246 54.89 -35.50 -24.70
N GLY A 247 54.82 -36.46 -25.63
CA GLY A 247 55.87 -36.70 -26.64
C GLY A 247 56.85 -37.85 -26.39
N GLY A 248 56.56 -38.78 -25.47
CA GLY A 248 57.29 -40.05 -25.35
C GLY A 248 56.36 -41.23 -25.57
N GLU A 249 56.68 -42.11 -26.53
CA GLU A 249 56.10 -43.45 -26.62
C GLU A 249 56.19 -44.19 -25.28
#